data_AF-A0A956S898-F1
#
_entry.id   AF-A0A956S898-F1
#
_cell.length_a   1.000
_cell.length_b   1.000
_cell.length_c   1.000
_cell.angle_alpha   90.00
_cell.angle_beta   90.00
_cell.angle_gamma   90.00
#
_symmetry.space_group_name_H-M   'P 1'
#
loop_
_entity.id
_entity.type
_entity.pdbx_description
1 polymer ?
#
loop_
_entity_poly.entity_id
_entity_poly.type
_entity_poly.pdbx_seq_one_letter_code
_entity_poly.pdbx_strand_id
1 'polypeptide(L)' 'HRLGTTLDVGPPDLAPLDPALERHAAGRWLRERGAEFGFVLSFSRERHEQRGVIFEPWHLRWVAEAVDDESGW' A
#
# COMPACT_ATOMS: atom_id res chain seq x y z
N HIS A 1 -10.59 -6.81 -0.33
CA HIS A 1 -11.32 -6.97 -1.61
C HIS A 1 -12.85 -6.91 -1.53
N ARG A 2 -13.54 -7.76 -0.74
CA ARG A 2 -15.02 -7.91 -0.80
C ARG A 2 -15.87 -6.64 -0.63
N LEU A 3 -15.33 -5.60 0.01
CA LEU A 3 -16.03 -4.33 0.21
C LEU A 3 -15.83 -3.32 -0.93
N GLY A 4 -15.08 -3.67 -1.99
CA GLY A 4 -14.84 -2.78 -3.13
C GLY A 4 -13.92 -1.58 -2.83
N THR A 5 -13.24 -1.58 -1.69
CA THR A 5 -12.41 -0.45 -1.22
C THR A 5 -10.92 -0.76 -1.22
N THR A 6 -10.47 -1.86 -1.85
CA THR A 6 -9.05 -2.24 -1.89
C THR A 6 -8.61 -2.58 -3.30
N LEU A 7 -7.33 -2.37 -3.58
CA LEU A 7 -6.69 -2.65 -4.86
C LEU A 7 -5.36 -3.36 -4.62
N ASP A 8 -5.04 -4.33 -5.48
CA ASP A 8 -3.67 -4.83 -5.62
C ASP A 8 -3.05 -4.17 -6.84
N VAL A 9 -1.92 -3.49 -6.67
CA VAL A 9 -1.27 -2.70 -7.73
C VAL A 9 0.17 -3.11 -7.95
N GLY A 10 0.65 -2.97 -9.18
CA GLY A 10 2.04 -3.21 -9.56
C GLY A 10 2.35 -2.58 -10.91
N PRO A 11 3.60 -2.17 -11.15
CA PRO A 11 4.03 -1.69 -12.45
C PRO A 11 4.19 -2.87 -13.44
N PRO A 12 4.16 -2.63 -14.75
CA PRO A 12 4.18 -3.69 -15.76
C PRO A 12 5.51 -4.45 -15.84
N ASP A 13 6.58 -3.91 -15.26
CA ASP A 13 7.94 -4.47 -15.25
C ASP A 13 8.27 -5.30 -14.01
N LEU A 14 7.32 -5.46 -13.08
CA LEU A 14 7.42 -6.40 -11.97
C LEU A 14 6.43 -7.56 -12.14
N ALA A 15 6.72 -8.68 -11.50
CA ALA A 15 5.74 -9.76 -11.41
C ALA A 15 4.50 -9.28 -10.63
N PRO A 16 3.31 -9.87 -10.89
CA PRO A 16 2.14 -9.60 -10.06
C PRO A 16 2.42 -9.91 -8.58
N LEU A 17 2.02 -8.99 -7.70
CA LEU A 17 2.18 -9.13 -6.23
C LEU A 17 3.65 -9.33 -5.80
N ASP A 18 4.58 -8.66 -6.47
CA ASP A 18 6.02 -8.76 -6.19
C ASP A 18 6.43 -7.85 -5.01
N PRO A 19 7.04 -8.38 -3.94
CA PRO A 19 7.58 -7.58 -2.84
C PRO A 19 8.64 -6.55 -3.27
N ALA A 20 9.26 -6.73 -4.44
CA ALA A 20 10.19 -5.76 -5.02
C ALA A 20 9.55 -4.38 -5.24
N LEU A 21 8.20 -4.29 -5.30
CA LEU A 21 7.46 -3.04 -5.40
C LEU A 21 7.88 -2.03 -4.33
N GLU A 22 8.15 -2.47 -3.10
CA GLU A 22 8.59 -1.62 -1.99
C GLU A 22 9.80 -0.74 -2.36
N ARG A 23 10.75 -1.31 -3.11
CA ARG A 23 11.98 -0.62 -3.54
C ARG A 23 11.89 -0.06 -4.95
N HIS A 24 10.77 -0.26 -5.63
CA HIS A 24 10.54 0.21 -6.98
C HIS A 24 10.15 1.70 -7.00
N ALA A 25 10.35 2.39 -8.13
CA ALA A 25 9.95 3.79 -8.29
C ALA A 25 8.43 3.97 -8.08
N ALA A 26 7.62 3.03 -8.58
CA ALA A 26 6.17 3.04 -8.40
C ALA A 26 5.76 2.91 -6.92
N GLY A 27 6.41 2.02 -6.15
CA GLY A 27 6.13 1.87 -4.72
C GLY A 27 6.54 3.10 -3.91
N ARG A 28 7.69 3.72 -4.23
CA ARG A 28 8.08 5.00 -3.62
C ARG A 28 7.07 6.10 -3.88
N TRP A 29 6.60 6.22 -5.13
CA TRP A 29 5.57 7.18 -5.49
C TRP A 29 4.25 6.95 -4.73
N LEU A 30 3.80 5.69 -4.63
CA LEU A 30 2.60 5.33 -3.87
C LEU A 30 2.75 5.68 -2.39
N ARG A 31 3.94 5.47 -1.80
CA ARG A 31 4.23 5.87 -0.42
C ARG A 31 4.14 7.37 -0.21
N GLU A 32 4.74 8.15 -1.10
CA GLU A 32 4.85 9.60 -0.96
C GLU A 32 3.55 10.34 -1.32
N ARG A 33 2.72 9.76 -2.19
CA ARG A 33 1.56 10.45 -2.80
C ARG A 33 0.22 9.75 -2.58
N GLY A 34 0.21 8.49 -2.17
CA GLY A 34 -1.01 7.68 -2.10
C GLY A 34 -2.08 8.28 -1.18
N ALA A 35 -1.67 8.87 -0.06
CA ALA A 35 -2.57 9.50 0.90
C ALA A 35 -3.33 10.70 0.30
N GLU A 36 -2.74 11.44 -0.65
CA GLU A 36 -3.41 12.55 -1.35
C GLU A 36 -4.61 12.10 -2.18
N PHE A 37 -4.61 10.82 -2.57
CA PHE A 37 -5.70 10.19 -3.30
C PHE A 37 -6.58 9.31 -2.38
N GLY A 38 -6.38 9.38 -1.06
CA GLY A 38 -7.14 8.62 -0.06
C GLY A 38 -6.76 7.14 0.03
N PHE A 39 -5.55 6.76 -0.41
CA PHE A 39 -5.04 5.40 -0.32
C PHE A 39 -3.96 5.24 0.76
N VAL A 40 -4.07 4.16 1.53
CA VAL A 40 -3.09 3.74 2.53
C VAL A 40 -2.71 2.28 2.33
N LEU A 41 -1.53 1.89 2.82
CA LEU A 41 -1.11 0.50 2.82
C LEU A 41 -1.94 -0.30 3.84
N SER A 42 -2.50 -1.43 3.42
CA SER A 42 -3.35 -2.24 4.31
C SER A 42 -2.55 -3.06 5.29
N PHE A 43 -1.42 -3.59 4.83
CA PHE A 43 -0.53 -4.47 5.58
C PHE A 43 0.88 -3.90 5.58
N SER A 44 1.10 -2.88 6.43
CA SER A 44 2.41 -2.28 6.68
C SER A 44 3.30 -3.18 7.53
N ARG A 45 4.62 -2.93 7.51
CA ARG A 45 5.59 -3.68 8.32
C ARG A 45 5.31 -3.55 9.82
N GLU A 46 4.91 -2.36 10.26
CA GLU A 46 4.54 -2.11 11.65
C GLU A 46 3.34 -2.98 12.08
N ARG A 47 2.33 -3.12 11.19
CA ARG A 47 1.16 -3.95 11.47
C ARG A 47 1.46 -5.44 11.42
N HIS A 48 2.45 -5.88 10.65
CA HIS A 48 2.91 -7.27 10.64
C HIS A 48 3.33 -7.72 12.05
N GLU A 49 4.15 -6.91 12.73
CA GLU A 49 4.66 -7.23 14.07
C GLU A 49 3.56 -7.27 15.13
N GLN A 50 2.52 -6.44 14.99
CA GLN A 50 1.43 -6.32 15.98
C GLN A 50 0.27 -7.31 15.75
N ARG A 51 -0.02 -7.68 14.50
CA ARG A 51 -1.27 -8.37 14.12
C ARG A 51 -1.09 -9.66 13.32
N GLY A 52 0.15 -10.06 13.03
CA GLY A 52 0.45 -11.32 12.32
C GLY A 52 0.02 -11.32 10.84
N VAL A 53 -0.10 -10.14 10.24
CA VAL A 53 -0.44 -9.98 8.81
C VAL A 53 0.83 -9.82 7.99
N ILE A 54 0.99 -10.56 6.88
CA ILE A 54 2.18 -10.48 6.03
C ILE A 54 2.27 -9.09 5.40
N PHE A 55 3.48 -8.52 5.33
CA PHE A 55 3.70 -7.25 4.62
C PHE A 55 3.41 -7.42 3.11
N GLU A 56 2.51 -6.59 2.59
CA GLU A 56 2.06 -6.64 1.20
C GLU A 56 2.14 -5.24 0.56
N PRO A 57 3.29 -4.85 -0.05
CA PRO A 57 3.49 -3.51 -0.59
C PRO A 57 2.55 -3.14 -1.75
N TRP A 58 1.83 -4.12 -2.31
CA TRP A 58 0.86 -3.95 -3.39
C TRP A 58 -0.58 -3.70 -2.92
N HIS A 59 -0.91 -3.99 -1.64
CA HIS A 59 -2.31 -4.04 -1.18
C HIS A 59 -2.76 -2.70 -0.56
N LEU A 60 -3.44 -1.88 -1.37
CA LEU A 60 -3.89 -0.55 -0.98
C LEU A 60 -5.35 -0.57 -0.54
N ARG A 61 -5.66 0.20 0.51
CA ARG A 61 -7.01 0.46 0.99
C ARG A 61 -7.36 1.92 0.73
N TRP A 62 -8.50 2.13 0.09
CA TRP A 62 -9.13 3.43 0.02
C TRP A 62 -9.89 3.70 1.34
N VAL A 63 -9.58 4.82 1.98
CA VAL A 63 -10.15 5.23 3.29
C VAL A 63 -10.97 6.53 3.25
N ALA A 64 -11.02 7.18 2.08
CA ALA A 64 -11.61 8.51 1.88
C ALA A 64 -10.88 9.64 2.66
N GLU A 65 -11.05 10.87 2.17
CA GLU A 65 -10.34 12.10 2.55
C GLU A 65 -8.79 12.05 2.49
N ALA A 66 -8.16 13.20 2.21
CA ALA A 66 -6.71 13.32 2.33
C ALA A 66 -6.38 13.22 3.81
N VAL A 67 -5.84 12.07 4.23
CA VAL A 67 -5.32 11.89 5.58
C VAL A 67 -3.96 12.58 5.65
N ASP A 68 -3.79 13.47 6.64
CA ASP A 68 -2.49 14.05 6.96
C ASP A 68 -1.53 12.90 7.30
N ASP A 69 -0.40 12.85 6.59
CA ASP A 69 0.51 11.71 6.58
C ASP A 69 1.30 11.61 7.90
N GLU A 70 0.93 10.66 8.76
CA GLU A 70 1.79 10.16 9.86
C GLU A 70 2.36 8.76 9.54
N SER A 71 2.73 8.53 8.28
CA SER A 71 3.67 7.51 7.79
C SER A 71 3.32 6.03 7.98
N GLY A 72 2.04 5.65 7.92
CA GLY A 72 1.56 4.26 8.01
C GLY A 72 1.99 3.27 6.90
N TRP A 73 3.14 3.51 6.26
CA TRP A 73 3.80 2.67 5.25
C TRP A 73 4.92 1.82 5.85
#